data_AF-A0A5N0UT10-F1
#
_entry.id   AF-A0A5N0UT10-F1
#
_cell.length_a   1.000
_cell.length_b   1.000
_cell.length_c   1.000
_cell.angle_alpha   90.00
_cell.angle_beta   90.00
_cell.angle_gamma   90.00
#
_symmetry.space_group_name_H-M   'P 1'
#
loop_
_entity.id
_entity.type
_entity.pdbx_description
1 polymer ?
#
loop_
_entity_poly.entity_id
_entity_poly.type
_entity_poly.pdbx_seq_one_letter_code
_entity_poly.pdbx_strand_id
1 'polypeptide(L)'
;MPAVSMMITVGAPDWDDEERDERAAELGHLLRELPGATLSTVPGQAAPDGSKGVSAVIGALGVTVAVSRKVLTAVLEVVRRWADVEASRKVVIEIDGNRLEFTGASAAQKDDALKFFIEHHSRGSE
;
A
#
# COMPACT_ATOMS: atom_id res chain seq x y z
N MET A 1 -21.38 2.47 -2.75
CA MET A 1 -20.68 1.39 -2.01
C MET A 1 -19.63 2.08 -1.16
N PRO A 2 -19.57 1.84 0.15
CA PRO A 2 -18.53 2.45 0.98
C PRO A 2 -17.17 1.92 0.51
N ALA A 3 -16.18 2.81 0.42
CA ALA A 3 -14.84 2.51 -0.05
C ALA A 3 -13.81 3.07 0.95
N VAL A 4 -12.70 2.35 1.11
CA VAL A 4 -11.60 2.77 1.97
C VAL A 4 -10.45 3.22 1.08
N SER A 5 -9.96 4.43 1.30
CA SER A 5 -8.72 4.90 0.68
C SER A 5 -7.55 4.59 1.60
N MET A 6 -6.50 4.01 1.02
CA MET A 6 -5.26 3.68 1.69
C MET A 6 -4.07 4.22 0.90
N MET A 7 -3.04 4.62 1.61
CA MET A 7 -1.75 4.99 1.03
C MET A 7 -0.76 3.87 1.31
N ILE A 8 -0.02 3.45 0.29
CA ILE A 8 1.02 2.43 0.40
C ILE A 8 2.34 3.06 -0.01
N THR A 9 3.29 3.14 0.90
CA THR A 9 4.64 3.63 0.61
C THR A 9 5.63 2.47 0.64
N VAL A 10 6.41 2.34 -0.42
CA VAL A 10 7.47 1.32 -0.53
C VAL A 10 8.84 1.95 -0.40
N GLY A 11 9.80 1.17 0.12
CA GLY A 11 11.20 1.57 0.16
C GLY A 11 12.10 0.43 0.60
N ALA A 12 13.40 0.60 0.39
CA ALA A 12 14.46 -0.18 0.99
C ALA A 12 15.65 0.76 1.27
N PRO A 13 16.56 0.41 2.19
CA PRO A 13 17.71 1.27 2.52
C PRO A 13 18.65 1.50 1.32
N ASP A 14 18.72 0.54 0.39
CA ASP A 14 19.59 0.60 -0.78
C ASP A 14 18.91 1.17 -2.03
N TRP A 15 17.61 1.48 -1.98
CA TRP A 15 16.88 1.98 -3.15
C TRP A 15 17.06 3.47 -3.34
N ASP A 16 17.49 3.84 -4.54
CA ASP A 16 17.38 5.20 -5.03
C ASP A 16 15.94 5.55 -5.44
N ASP A 17 15.73 6.80 -5.86
CA ASP A 17 14.41 7.32 -6.19
C ASP A 17 13.82 6.68 -7.46
N GLU A 18 14.66 6.30 -8.44
CA GLU A 18 14.21 5.63 -9.66
C GLU A 18 13.82 4.18 -9.33
N GLU A 19 14.67 3.46 -8.60
CA GLU A 19 14.34 2.11 -8.14
C GLU A 19 13.07 2.09 -7.29
N ARG A 20 12.89 3.08 -6.40
CA ARG A 20 11.69 3.16 -5.56
C ARG A 20 10.43 3.39 -6.39
N ASP A 21 10.49 4.18 -7.46
CA ASP A 21 9.38 4.40 -8.37
C ASP A 21 9.04 3.15 -9.18
N GLU A 22 10.06 2.47 -9.74
CA GLU A 22 9.88 1.22 -10.48
C GLU A 22 9.22 0.13 -9.61
N ARG A 23 9.68 0.02 -8.35
CA ARG A 23 9.15 -0.93 -7.37
C ARG A 23 7.71 -0.58 -6.97
N ALA A 24 7.38 0.69 -6.86
CA ALA A 24 6.01 1.13 -6.65
C ALA A 24 5.12 0.85 -7.87
N ALA A 25 5.61 1.07 -9.09
CA ALA A 25 4.88 0.77 -10.31
C ALA A 25 4.58 -0.74 -10.43
N GLU A 26 5.55 -1.60 -10.10
CA GLU A 26 5.40 -3.06 -10.03
C GLU A 26 4.28 -3.45 -9.04
N LEU A 27 4.34 -2.94 -7.80
CA LEU A 27 3.29 -3.20 -6.80
C LEU A 27 1.92 -2.66 -7.24
N GLY A 28 1.89 -1.47 -7.85
CA GLY A 28 0.68 -0.88 -8.41
C GLY A 28 0.04 -1.74 -9.50
N HIS A 29 0.85 -2.41 -10.34
CA HIS A 29 0.35 -3.35 -11.33
C HIS A 29 -0.37 -4.52 -10.66
N LEU A 30 0.29 -5.18 -9.70
CA LEU A 30 -0.28 -6.31 -8.95
C LEU A 30 -1.59 -5.95 -8.24
N LEU A 31 -1.66 -4.74 -7.68
CA LEU A 31 -2.86 -4.25 -6.99
C LEU A 31 -4.01 -3.94 -7.94
N ARG A 32 -3.72 -3.49 -9.17
CA ARG A 32 -4.74 -3.24 -10.20
C ARG A 32 -5.37 -4.54 -10.72
N GLU A 33 -4.65 -5.65 -10.65
CA GLU A 33 -5.17 -6.97 -11.02
C GLU A 33 -6.18 -7.53 -10.00
N LEU A 34 -6.25 -6.94 -8.79
CA LEU A 34 -7.18 -7.38 -7.76
C LEU A 34 -8.60 -6.85 -7.99
N PRO A 35 -9.62 -7.73 -8.08
CA PRO A 35 -11.00 -7.29 -8.24
C PRO A 35 -11.49 -6.55 -7.00
N GLY A 36 -11.92 -5.29 -7.20
CA GLY A 36 -12.41 -4.43 -6.12
C GLY A 36 -11.36 -3.50 -5.50
N ALA A 37 -10.11 -3.57 -5.97
CA ALA A 37 -9.10 -2.55 -5.73
C ALA A 37 -8.98 -1.64 -6.95
N THR A 38 -8.76 -0.35 -6.72
CA THR A 38 -8.54 0.65 -7.78
C THR A 38 -7.43 1.57 -7.33
N LEU A 39 -6.44 1.79 -8.19
CA LEU A 39 -5.41 2.79 -7.89
C LEU A 39 -6.03 4.19 -7.96
N SER A 40 -5.83 4.96 -6.90
CA SER A 40 -6.16 6.37 -6.84
C SER A 40 -4.89 7.21 -6.91
N THR A 41 -5.00 8.38 -7.52
CA THR A 41 -3.94 9.38 -7.48
C THR A 41 -3.73 9.82 -6.04
N VAL A 42 -2.50 9.70 -5.53
CA VAL A 42 -2.15 10.29 -4.23
C VAL A 42 -2.26 11.82 -4.39
N PRO A 43 -2.93 12.56 -3.49
CA PRO A 43 -2.84 14.01 -3.50
C PRO A 43 -1.37 14.42 -3.34
N GLY A 44 -0.76 14.91 -4.43
CA GLY A 44 0.69 15.17 -4.53
C GLY A 44 1.36 14.49 -5.73
N GLN A 45 0.70 13.53 -6.39
CA GLN A 45 1.17 12.89 -7.61
C GLN A 45 0.70 13.69 -8.83
N ALA A 46 1.40 14.78 -9.16
CA ALA A 46 1.41 15.27 -10.53
C ALA A 46 2.25 14.29 -11.37
N ALA A 47 1.62 13.70 -12.38
CA ALA A 47 2.25 12.83 -13.37
C ALA A 47 3.41 13.55 -14.12
N PRO A 48 4.39 12.80 -14.70
CA PRO A 48 5.51 13.36 -15.46
C PRO A 48 5.00 14.11 -16.71
N ASP A 49 5.64 15.15 -17.26
CA ASP A 49 7.06 15.51 -17.28
C ASP A 49 7.26 17.01 -16.94
N GLY A 50 8.31 17.34 -16.18
CA GLY A 50 8.83 18.72 -16.06
C GLY A 50 8.19 19.64 -15.01
N SER A 51 7.26 19.17 -14.18
CA SER A 51 6.61 20.04 -13.18
C SER A 51 7.42 20.17 -11.89
N LYS A 52 8.11 21.29 -11.73
CA LYS A 52 8.52 21.81 -10.42
C LYS A 52 7.26 22.25 -9.67
N GLY A 53 6.91 21.54 -8.60
CA GLY A 53 6.07 22.11 -7.55
C GLY A 53 4.95 21.23 -7.02
N VAL A 54 5.31 20.14 -6.34
CA VAL A 54 4.76 19.65 -5.07
C VAL A 54 5.61 18.42 -4.72
N SER A 55 6.02 18.25 -3.46
CA SER A 55 6.84 17.08 -3.05
C SER A 55 6.07 15.79 -3.32
N ALA A 56 6.32 15.17 -4.47
CA ALA A 56 5.88 13.81 -4.74
C ALA A 56 6.59 12.89 -3.73
N VAL A 57 5.82 12.12 -2.95
CA VAL A 57 6.40 11.07 -2.11
C VAL A 57 6.73 9.91 -3.06
N ILE A 58 7.98 9.85 -3.50
CA ILE A 58 8.49 8.79 -4.38
C ILE A 58 8.25 7.44 -3.70
N GLY A 59 7.66 6.50 -4.43
CA GLY A 59 7.29 5.20 -3.89
C GLY A 59 5.91 5.12 -3.21
N ALA A 60 5.08 6.16 -3.28
CA ALA A 60 3.73 6.15 -2.72
C ALA A 60 2.66 5.78 -3.77
N LEU A 61 1.74 4.90 -3.39
CA LEU A 61 0.60 4.46 -4.17
C LEU A 61 -0.69 4.75 -3.40
N GLY A 62 -1.62 5.46 -4.03
CA GLY A 62 -2.98 5.59 -3.52
C GLY A 62 -3.80 4.41 -3.99
N VAL A 63 -4.52 3.75 -3.09
CA VAL A 63 -5.37 2.61 -3.42
C VAL A 63 -6.72 2.82 -2.75
N THR A 64 -7.78 2.76 -3.54
CA THR A 64 -9.14 2.74 -3.06
C THR A 64 -9.69 1.32 -3.20
N VAL A 65 -10.13 0.74 -2.10
CA VAL A 65 -10.72 -0.60 -2.06
C VAL A 65 -12.19 -0.50 -1.67
N ALA A 66 -13.03 -1.37 -2.24
CA ALA A 66 -14.38 -1.55 -1.71
C ALA A 66 -14.30 -1.98 -0.23
N VAL A 67 -15.19 -1.46 0.63
CA VAL A 67 -15.31 -1.87 2.05
C VAL A 67 -15.85 -3.29 2.10
N SER A 68 -14.96 -4.23 1.85
CA SER A 68 -15.20 -5.66 1.83
C SER A 68 -13.99 -6.30 2.45
N ARG A 69 -14.20 -7.00 3.56
CA ARG A 69 -13.13 -7.70 4.30
C ARG A 69 -12.26 -8.53 3.34
N LYS A 70 -12.90 -9.24 2.40
CA LYS A 70 -12.23 -10.07 1.39
C LYS A 70 -11.29 -9.27 0.47
N VAL A 71 -11.71 -8.08 0.02
CA VAL A 71 -10.91 -7.24 -0.89
C VAL A 71 -9.73 -6.64 -0.12
N LEU A 72 -9.98 -6.15 1.10
CA LEU A 72 -8.93 -5.61 1.97
C LEU A 72 -7.89 -6.68 2.32
N THR A 73 -8.32 -7.90 2.67
CA THR A 73 -7.40 -9.03 2.89
C THR A 73 -6.58 -9.33 1.65
N ALA A 74 -7.19 -9.41 0.47
CA ALA A 74 -6.48 -9.71 -0.77
C ALA A 74 -5.40 -8.66 -1.10
N VAL A 75 -5.71 -7.37 -0.94
CA VAL A 75 -4.74 -6.27 -1.14
C VAL A 75 -3.56 -6.41 -0.18
N LEU A 76 -3.85 -6.59 1.10
CA LEU A 76 -2.81 -6.67 2.11
C LEU A 76 -1.97 -7.96 1.97
N GLU A 77 -2.54 -9.06 1.51
CA GLU A 77 -1.80 -10.28 1.17
C GLU A 77 -0.86 -10.06 -0.02
N VAL A 78 -1.29 -9.36 -1.07
CA VAL A 78 -0.44 -9.01 -2.22
C VAL A 78 0.73 -8.13 -1.76
N VAL A 79 0.46 -7.09 -0.97
CA VAL A 79 1.49 -6.22 -0.42
C VAL A 79 2.47 -6.99 0.46
N ARG A 80 1.95 -7.86 1.33
CA ARG A 80 2.79 -8.72 2.19
C ARG A 80 3.69 -9.63 1.36
N ARG A 81 3.15 -10.33 0.37
CA ARG A 81 3.93 -11.23 -0.50
C ARG A 81 4.99 -10.46 -1.25
N TRP A 82 4.66 -9.29 -1.76
CA TRP A 82 5.59 -8.41 -2.44
C TRP A 82 6.74 -7.94 -1.52
N ALA A 83 6.43 -7.61 -0.26
CA ALA A 83 7.41 -7.26 0.75
C ALA A 83 8.26 -8.47 1.22
N ASP A 84 7.73 -9.68 1.13
CA ASP A 84 8.42 -10.91 1.54
C ASP A 84 9.46 -11.39 0.51
N VAL A 85 9.36 -10.92 -0.74
CA VAL A 85 10.32 -11.26 -1.81
C VAL A 85 11.76 -10.90 -1.42
N GLU A 86 11.95 -9.78 -0.72
CA GLU A 86 13.26 -9.36 -0.21
C GLU A 86 13.12 -8.80 1.20
N ALA A 87 13.89 -9.34 2.15
CA ALA A 87 13.82 -8.94 3.56
C ALA A 87 14.16 -7.45 3.80
N SER A 88 14.91 -6.82 2.89
CA SER A 88 15.24 -5.39 2.92
C SER A 88 14.07 -4.49 2.51
N ARG A 89 13.02 -5.04 1.89
CA ARG A 89 11.83 -4.27 1.51
C ARG A 89 11.05 -3.85 2.74
N LYS A 90 10.76 -2.56 2.78
CA LYS A 90 9.89 -1.90 3.75
C LYS A 90 8.63 -1.44 3.02
N VAL A 91 7.48 -1.88 3.52
CA VAL A 91 6.19 -1.34 3.08
C VAL A 91 5.46 -0.73 4.25
N VAL A 92 4.92 0.45 4.03
CA VAL A 92 4.12 1.21 4.99
C VAL A 92 2.75 1.38 4.39
N ILE A 93 1.70 0.98 5.11
CA ILE A 93 0.32 1.13 4.68
C ILE A 93 -0.37 2.05 5.67
N GLU A 94 -1.06 3.08 5.18
CA GLU A 94 -1.80 4.04 5.98
C GLU A 94 -3.26 4.05 5.56
N ILE A 95 -4.17 3.87 6.53
CA ILE A 95 -5.62 3.93 6.35
C ILE A 95 -6.19 4.77 7.47
N ASP A 96 -6.94 5.83 7.15
CA ASP A 96 -7.62 6.69 8.16
C ASP A 96 -6.70 7.20 9.31
N GLY A 97 -5.39 7.32 9.05
CA GLY A 97 -4.38 7.69 10.06
C GLY A 97 -3.81 6.51 10.87
N ASN A 98 -4.30 5.29 10.67
CA ASN A 98 -3.70 4.06 11.16
C ASN A 98 -2.60 3.59 10.22
N ARG A 99 -1.38 3.48 10.74
CA ARG A 99 -0.19 3.05 10.01
C ARG A 99 0.20 1.62 10.35
N LEU A 100 0.38 0.80 9.32
CA LEU A 100 0.83 -0.59 9.39
C LEU A 100 2.15 -0.73 8.63
N GLU A 101 3.23 -1.09 9.33
CA GLU A 101 4.56 -1.25 8.74
C GLU A 101 4.90 -2.74 8.61
N PHE A 102 5.20 -3.18 7.38
CA PHE A 102 5.79 -4.47 7.07
C PHE A 102 7.31 -4.28 6.90
N THR A 103 8.07 -4.41 7.98
CA THR A 103 9.55 -4.37 7.95
C THR A 103 10.10 -5.33 9.00
N GLY A 104 10.93 -6.30 8.61
CA GLY A 104 11.65 -7.19 9.55
C GLY A 104 10.78 -8.07 10.47
N ALA A 105 9.45 -7.97 10.42
CA ALA A 105 8.55 -8.75 11.25
C ALA A 105 8.41 -10.19 10.74
N SER A 106 8.30 -11.16 11.65
CA SER A 106 8.06 -12.55 11.27
C SER A 106 6.69 -12.71 10.60
N ALA A 107 6.55 -13.65 9.67
CA ALA A 107 5.30 -13.91 8.94
C ALA A 107 4.06 -14.01 9.85
N ALA A 108 4.20 -14.60 11.04
CA ALA A 108 3.14 -14.72 12.04
C ALA A 108 2.74 -13.37 12.68
N GLN A 109 3.72 -12.49 12.97
CA GLN A 109 3.44 -11.15 13.51
C GLN A 109 2.77 -10.26 12.46
N LYS A 110 3.18 -10.41 11.19
CA LYS A 110 2.54 -9.75 10.05
C LYS A 110 1.08 -10.20 9.90
N ASP A 111 0.79 -11.48 10.11
CA ASP A 111 -0.55 -12.06 10.00
C ASP A 111 -1.51 -11.56 11.10
N ASP A 112 -1.05 -11.50 12.34
CA ASP A 112 -1.85 -11.00 13.46
C ASP A 112 -2.14 -9.50 13.34
N ALA A 113 -1.12 -8.70 12.99
CA ALA A 113 -1.26 -7.27 12.74
C ALA A 113 -2.21 -7.00 11.55
N LEU A 114 -2.09 -7.80 10.49
CA LEU A 114 -2.99 -7.78 9.35
C LEU A 114 -4.43 -8.05 9.77
N LYS A 115 -4.67 -9.11 10.53
CA LYS A 115 -6.00 -9.49 10.99
C LYS A 115 -6.63 -8.39 11.84
N PHE A 116 -5.88 -7.83 12.81
CA PHE A 116 -6.35 -6.72 13.64
C PHE A 116 -6.68 -5.49 12.80
N PHE A 117 -5.82 -5.14 11.84
CA PHE A 117 -6.02 -4.00 10.96
C PHE A 117 -7.25 -4.15 10.07
N ILE A 118 -7.50 -5.35 9.55
CA ILE A 118 -8.73 -5.68 8.80
C ILE A 118 -9.95 -5.57 9.71
N GLU A 119 -9.91 -6.15 10.91
CA GLU A 119 -11.04 -6.09 11.84
C GLU A 119 -11.37 -4.64 12.25
N HIS A 120 -10.36 -3.80 12.48
CA HIS A 120 -10.55 -2.39 12.81
C HIS A 120 -11.29 -1.62 11.70
N HIS A 121 -10.86 -1.78 10.44
CA HIS A 121 -11.40 -1.02 9.30
C HIS A 121 -12.67 -1.64 8.68
N SER A 122 -12.95 -2.92 8.95
CA SER A 122 -14.21 -3.55 8.54
C SER A 122 -15.37 -3.30 9.51
N ARG A 123 -15.07 -2.85 10.74
CA ARG A 123 -16.08 -2.56 11.77
C ARG A 123 -16.68 -1.16 11.67
N GLY A 124 -16.05 -0.23 10.93
CA GLY A 124 -16.55 1.14 10.70
C GLY A 124 -17.72 1.25 9.71
N SER A 125 -18.45 0.17 9.44
CA SER A 125 -19.66 0.16 8.62
C SER A 125 -20.87 -0.13 9.52
N GLU A 126 -21.18 0.80 10.43
CA GLU A 126 -22.47 0.86 11.12
C GLU A 126 -23.15 2.19 10.78
#